data_AF-A0A4R5FUJ8-F1
#
_entry.id   AF-A0A4R5FUJ8-F1
#
_cell.length_a   1.000
_cell.length_b   1.000
_cell.length_c   1.000
_cell.angle_alpha   90.00
_cell.angle_beta   90.00
_cell.angle_gamma   90.00
#
_symmetry.space_group_name_H-M   'P 1'
#
loop_
_entity.id
_entity.type
_entity.pdbx_description
1 polymer ?
#
loop_
_entity_poly.entity_id
_entity_poly.type
_entity_poly.pdbx_seq_one_letter_code
_entity_poly.pdbx_strand_id
1 'polypeptide(L)'
;MIAGAARVPGYRGKVPEVSLYLPEDVLSRVAEAARAHEMSEGDYIREAVTRALAEEIGGERPRPRLPLFPLSEENLTAERVDEILAEGFGKDGLG
;
A
#
# COMPACT_ATOMS: atom_id res chain seq x y z
N MET A 1 -5.31 -5.71 -19.35
CA MET A 1 -6.35 -5.94 -18.33
C MET A 1 -5.89 -5.28 -17.04
N ILE A 2 -6.51 -4.17 -16.65
CA ILE A 2 -6.15 -3.45 -15.42
C ILE A 2 -7.02 -4.04 -14.30
N ALA A 3 -6.37 -4.61 -13.30
CA ALA A 3 -7.01 -5.24 -12.15
C ALA A 3 -7.90 -4.23 -11.40
N GLY A 4 -9.06 -4.70 -10.96
CA GLY A 4 -10.12 -3.88 -10.39
C GLY A 4 -9.64 -3.01 -9.25
N ALA A 5 -9.90 -1.71 -9.38
CA ALA A 5 -9.88 -0.77 -8.28
C ALA A 5 -10.80 -1.31 -7.19
N ALA A 6 -10.23 -1.72 -6.06
CA ALA A 6 -10.97 -2.02 -4.86
C ALA A 6 -11.90 -0.83 -4.61
N ARG A 7 -13.20 -1.10 -4.63
CA ARG A 7 -14.24 -0.11 -4.38
C ARG A 7 -14.02 0.37 -2.94
N VAL A 8 -13.38 1.53 -2.78
CA VAL A 8 -13.34 2.24 -1.49
C VAL A 8 -14.77 2.27 -0.97
N PRO A 9 -15.05 1.93 0.30
CA PRO A 9 -16.42 1.92 0.83
C PRO A 9 -17.03 3.30 0.57
N GLY A 10 -17.88 3.35 -0.45
CA GLY A 10 -18.36 4.61 -0.98
C GLY A 10 -19.17 5.31 0.09
N TYR A 11 -18.83 6.56 0.37
CA TYR A 11 -19.77 7.50 0.95
C TYR A 11 -21.08 7.39 0.16
N ARG A 12 -22.09 6.70 0.70
CA ARG A 12 -23.47 6.68 0.20
C ARG A 12 -24.13 7.98 0.64
N GLY A 13 -23.69 9.11 0.09
CA GLY A 13 -24.18 10.42 0.47
C GLY A 13 -23.52 11.56 -0.28
N LYS A 14 -24.00 12.78 -0.04
CA LYS A 14 -23.35 14.01 -0.52
C LYS A 14 -21.94 14.09 0.09
N VAL A 15 -20.95 14.52 -0.70
CA VAL A 15 -19.60 14.83 -0.17
C VAL A 15 -19.77 15.86 0.95
N PRO A 16 -19.31 15.57 2.18
CA PRO A 16 -19.44 16.51 3.28
C PRO A 16 -18.59 17.75 3.00
N GLU A 17 -19.16 18.92 3.30
CA GLU A 17 -18.40 20.16 3.31
C GLU A 17 -17.57 20.21 4.59
N VAL A 18 -16.27 20.48 4.43
CA VAL A 18 -15.31 20.52 5.54
C VAL A 18 -14.56 21.84 5.46
N SER A 19 -14.51 22.56 6.59
CA SER A 19 -13.66 23.74 6.76
C SER A 19 -12.45 23.37 7.60
N LEU A 20 -11.26 23.69 7.10
CA LEU A 20 -9.99 23.41 7.76
C LEU A 20 -9.28 24.73 8.03
N TYR A 21 -8.68 24.85 9.21
CA TYR A 21 -7.79 25.97 9.50
C TYR A 21 -6.40 25.66 8.98
N LEU A 22 -5.92 26.49 8.06
CA LEU A 22 -4.56 26.45 7.54
C LEU A 22 -3.82 27.73 7.95
N PRO A 23 -2.58 27.64 8.42
CA PRO A 23 -1.70 28.81 8.54
C PRO A 23 -1.61 29.57 7.20
N GLU A 24 -1.43 30.89 7.25
CA GLU A 24 -1.44 31.76 6.06
C GLU A 24 -0.34 31.40 5.05
N ASP A 25 0.82 30.98 5.54
CA ASP A 25 1.93 30.49 4.70
C ASP A 25 1.55 29.21 3.96
N VAL A 26 0.82 28.31 4.62
CA VAL A 26 0.32 27.07 3.99
C VAL A 26 -0.73 27.38 2.94
N LEU A 27 -1.69 28.26 3.25
CA LEU A 27 -2.72 28.66 2.29
C LEU A 27 -2.10 29.28 1.03
N SER A 28 -1.12 30.16 1.20
CA SER A 28 -0.40 30.79 0.08
C SER A 28 0.30 29.76 -0.81
N ARG A 29 0.96 28.76 -0.20
CA ARG A 29 1.64 27.68 -0.93
C ARG A 29 0.67 26.76 -1.65
N VAL A 30 -0.50 26.49 -1.07
CA VAL A 30 -1.58 25.74 -1.74
C VAL A 30 -2.07 26.48 -2.97
N ALA A 31 -2.29 27.80 -2.87
CA ALA A 31 -2.73 28.61 -4.02
C ALA A 31 -1.69 28.63 -5.16
N GLU A 32 -0.41 28.78 -4.83
CA GLU A 32 0.67 28.71 -5.82
C GLU A 32 0.73 27.35 -6.51
N ALA A 33 0.64 26.26 -5.73
CA ALA A 33 0.69 24.92 -6.28
C ALA A 33 -0.55 24.60 -7.12
N ALA A 34 -1.75 24.98 -6.67
CA ALA A 34 -2.98 24.81 -7.45
C ALA A 34 -2.90 25.51 -8.81
N ARG A 35 -2.34 26.74 -8.85
CA ARG A 35 -2.09 27.46 -10.11
C ARG A 35 -1.08 26.76 -11.01
N ALA A 36 0.03 26.28 -10.44
CA ALA A 36 1.05 25.55 -11.19
C ALA A 36 0.53 24.25 -11.82
N HIS A 37 -0.51 23.67 -11.23
CA HIS A 37 -1.18 22.45 -11.71
C HIS A 37 -2.48 22.72 -12.50
N GLU A 38 -2.85 23.99 -12.73
CA GLU A 38 -4.09 24.39 -13.41
C GLU A 38 -5.37 23.84 -12.73
N MET A 39 -5.37 23.78 -11.40
CA MET A 39 -6.47 23.24 -10.58
C MET A 39 -7.10 24.30 -9.68
N SER A 40 -8.31 24.04 -9.19
CA SER A 40 -8.85 24.76 -8.04
C SER A 40 -8.09 24.36 -6.76
N GLU A 41 -8.00 25.28 -5.77
CA GLU A 41 -7.35 24.97 -4.49
C GLU A 41 -7.99 23.75 -3.80
N GLY A 42 -9.32 23.63 -3.87
CA GLY A 42 -10.04 22.50 -3.29
C GLY A 42 -9.75 21.17 -3.98
N ASP A 43 -9.60 21.18 -5.31
CA ASP A 43 -9.24 19.97 -6.05
C ASP A 43 -7.77 19.59 -5.82
N TYR A 44 -6.89 20.59 -5.77
CA TYR A 44 -5.48 20.38 -5.43
C TYR A 44 -5.32 19.80 -4.02
N ILE A 45 -6.01 20.35 -3.01
CA ILE A 45 -6.00 19.82 -1.64
C ILE A 45 -6.51 18.37 -1.63
N ARG A 46 -7.61 18.08 -2.34
CA ARG A 46 -8.17 16.72 -2.39
C ARG A 46 -7.17 15.73 -2.99
N GLU A 47 -6.51 16.09 -4.09
CA GLU A 47 -5.50 15.24 -4.73
C GLU A 47 -4.25 15.07 -3.85
N ALA A 48 -3.72 16.16 -3.30
CA ALA A 48 -2.56 16.14 -2.43
C ALA A 48 -2.77 15.27 -1.19
N VAL A 49 -3.93 15.41 -0.53
CA VAL A 49 -4.32 14.56 0.61
C VAL A 49 -4.48 13.11 0.16
N THR A 50 -5.11 12.85 -0.97
CA THR A 50 -5.27 11.47 -1.50
C THR A 50 -3.92 10.80 -1.73
N ARG A 51 -2.95 11.52 -2.33
CA ARG A 51 -1.60 11.01 -2.55
C ARG A 51 -0.86 10.75 -1.24
N ALA A 52 -0.87 11.72 -0.33
CA ALA A 52 -0.23 11.56 0.98
C ALA A 52 -0.80 10.37 1.77
N LEU A 53 -2.14 10.21 1.76
CA LEU A 53 -2.79 9.08 2.43
C LEU A 53 -2.60 7.76 1.69
N ALA A 54 -2.44 7.75 0.36
CA ALA A 54 -2.10 6.51 -0.36
C ALA A 54 -0.70 6.00 0.00
N GLU A 55 0.23 6.91 0.32
CA GLU A 55 1.57 6.56 0.80
C GLU A 55 1.54 6.14 2.28
N GLU A 56 0.82 6.88 3.13
CA GLU A 56 0.74 6.64 4.58
C GLU A 56 -0.13 5.42 4.93
N ILE A 57 -1.29 5.31 4.28
CA ILE A 57 -2.28 4.22 4.44
C ILE A 57 -2.07 3.15 3.34
N GLY A 58 -1.00 3.24 2.55
CA GLY A 58 -0.52 2.20 1.61
C GLY A 58 -0.14 0.86 2.27
N GLY A 59 -0.61 0.63 3.49
CA GLY A 59 -0.45 -0.56 4.30
C GLY A 59 -1.64 -1.51 4.24
N GLU A 60 -2.49 -1.53 3.19
CA GLU A 60 -3.09 -2.81 2.83
C GLU A 60 -1.96 -3.64 2.21
N ARG A 61 -1.09 -4.20 3.07
CA ARG A 61 -0.01 -5.11 2.66
C ARG A 61 -0.62 -6.05 1.63
N PRO A 62 -0.08 -6.13 0.40
CA PRO A 62 -0.66 -6.98 -0.62
C PRO A 62 -0.83 -8.36 -0.01
N ARG A 63 -2.08 -8.87 -0.01
CA ARG A 63 -2.36 -10.16 0.61
C ARG A 63 -1.40 -11.18 0.00
N PRO A 64 -0.70 -11.97 0.82
CA PRO A 64 0.27 -12.92 0.31
C PRO A 64 -0.41 -13.82 -0.71
N ARG A 65 0.17 -13.92 -1.91
CA ARG A 65 -0.31 -14.81 -2.96
C ARG A 65 0.27 -16.18 -2.67
N LEU A 66 -0.55 -17.07 -2.12
CA LEU A 66 -0.17 -18.45 -1.82
C LEU A 66 -1.16 -19.42 -2.49
N PRO A 67 -0.69 -20.60 -2.96
CA PRO A 67 0.71 -21.03 -2.98
C PRO A 67 1.50 -20.44 -4.18
N LEU A 68 2.80 -20.22 -4.02
CA LEU A 68 3.67 -19.68 -5.09
C LEU A 68 4.09 -20.73 -6.13
N PHE A 69 3.93 -22.01 -5.79
CA PHE A 69 4.25 -23.17 -6.62
C PHE A 69 3.29 -24.31 -6.24
N PRO A 70 3.07 -25.30 -7.10
CA PRO A 70 2.26 -26.47 -6.78
C PRO A 70 2.81 -27.15 -5.53
N LEU A 71 1.99 -27.27 -4.49
CA LEU A 71 2.29 -28.10 -3.33
C LEU A 71 2.09 -29.55 -3.78
N SER A 72 3.18 -30.28 -3.96
CA SER A 72 3.13 -31.74 -4.14
C SER A 72 3.43 -32.40 -2.81
N GLU A 73 2.71 -33.48 -2.50
CA GLU A 73 2.92 -34.26 -1.28
C GLU A 73 4.32 -34.89 -1.21
N GLU A 74 5.02 -34.98 -2.34
CA GLU A 74 6.13 -35.93 -2.48
C GLU A 74 7.51 -35.45 -2.05
N ASN A 75 7.85 -34.16 -1.91
CA ASN A 75 9.28 -33.86 -1.67
C ASN A 75 9.68 -32.72 -0.72
N LEU A 76 8.82 -31.81 -0.26
CA LEU A 76 9.22 -30.79 0.73
C LEU A 76 8.01 -30.36 1.57
N THR A 77 7.65 -31.18 2.56
CA THR A 77 6.56 -30.86 3.49
C THR A 77 7.11 -30.08 4.69
N ALA A 78 6.36 -29.08 5.14
CA ALA A 78 6.68 -28.30 6.34
C ALA A 78 6.81 -29.16 7.62
N GLU A 79 6.32 -30.39 7.58
CA GLU A 79 6.33 -31.34 8.69
C GLU A 79 7.69 -32.05 8.87
N ARG A 80 8.54 -32.09 7.83
CA ARG A 80 9.84 -32.81 7.85
C ARG A 80 11.05 -31.88 7.93
N VAL A 81 10.85 -30.61 8.28
CA VAL A 81 11.90 -29.58 8.28
C VAL A 81 13.09 -29.99 9.14
N ASP A 82 12.85 -30.50 10.35
CA ASP A 82 13.93 -30.88 11.28
C ASP A 82 14.78 -32.06 10.76
N GLU A 83 14.15 -33.06 10.14
CA GLU A 83 14.82 -34.21 9.52
C GLU A 83 15.75 -33.75 8.38
N ILE A 84 15.22 -32.95 7.46
CA ILE A 84 15.95 -32.42 6.29
C ILE A 84 17.13 -31.54 6.72
N LEU A 85 16.97 -30.72 7.76
CA LEU A 85 18.05 -29.89 8.25
C LEU A 85 19.16 -30.72 8.90
N ALA A 86 18.81 -31.76 9.66
CA ALA A 86 19.80 -32.64 10.31
C ALA A 86 20.66 -33.44 9.31
N GLU A 87 20.13 -33.73 8.11
CA GLU A 87 20.84 -34.51 7.08
C GLU A 87 22.13 -33.83 6.58
N GLY A 88 22.20 -32.49 6.57
CA GLY A 88 23.37 -31.84 5.98
C GLY A 88 23.51 -30.34 6.15
N PHE A 89 22.57 -29.67 6.81
CA PHE A 89 22.62 -28.21 6.91
C PHE A 89 23.85 -27.76 7.72
N GLY A 90 24.71 -26.95 7.10
CA GLY A 90 25.91 -26.41 7.74
C GLY A 90 27.13 -27.34 7.80
N LYS A 91 27.06 -28.56 7.26
CA LYS A 91 28.20 -29.51 7.29
C LYS A 91 29.40 -29.08 6.43
N ASP A 92 29.18 -28.23 5.42
CA ASP A 92 30.24 -27.69 4.55
C ASP A 92 30.77 -26.32 5.03
N GLY A 93 30.33 -25.84 6.21
CA GLY A 93 30.77 -24.58 6.79
C GLY A 93 32.08 -24.74 7.56
N LEU A 94 33.20 -24.37 6.92
CA LEU A 94 34.54 -24.08 7.48
C LEU A 94 34.81 -24.62 8.90
N GLY A 95 35.23 -25.88 8.96
CA GLY A 95 36.03 -26.42 10.07
C GLY A 95 37.52 -26.30 9.79
#